data_AF-A0A417YZ96-F1
#
_entry.id   AF-A0A417YZ96-F1
#
_cell.length_a   1.000
_cell.length_b   1.000
_cell.length_c   1.000
_cell.angle_alpha   90.00
_cell.angle_beta   90.00
_cell.angle_gamma   90.00
#
_symmetry.space_group_name_H-M   'P 1'
#
loop_
_entity.id
_entity.type
_entity.pdbx_description
1 polymer ?
#
loop_
_entity_poly.entity_id
_entity_poly.type
_entity_poly.pdbx_seq_one_letter_code
_entity_poly.pdbx_strand_id
1 'polypeptide(L)'
;MANIFERLLQLYQKQNSCGKTPLEDFVTELFVGILQMDQLLLDGFVNDVLLIDGSDFKVNSQVRFSLPSNQNCIIDLVFENNDTVCFLENKVASGEGHRQLERYVSVLDRLSRDKGKKTYLRYCTKNYDPKAVTGCSFYQFRWQRIYEFLDKQEQTDIIIAFLELLRGEEMGGIKDFSIEDIVVMKGIQDVLAKMDEVLDLARESFIQFFGQPYQRDHERLKQLPSQNRYSLWTNTYSGEDIEVMIGFEMESVKETVPPVLFVQVYRRKDLEFAVKVKSHLEGNGDKFDFYQIENDEVYAWFETSLLNFLTTDDQKAGMVKWFLAKMEKAHRIIDSL
;
A
#
# COMPACT_ATOMS: atom_id res chain seq x y z
N MET A 1 1.08 -14.62 -6.14
CA MET A 1 1.36 -14.66 -7.59
C MET A 1 0.95 -13.31 -8.15
N ALA A 2 1.83 -12.61 -8.88
CA ALA A 2 1.48 -11.29 -9.43
C ALA A 2 0.38 -11.42 -10.49
N ASN A 3 -0.62 -10.56 -10.39
CA ASN A 3 -1.77 -10.49 -11.30
C ASN A 3 -1.30 -10.24 -12.75
N ILE A 4 -2.06 -10.68 -13.76
CA ILE A 4 -1.71 -10.51 -15.18
C ILE A 4 -1.50 -9.03 -15.57
N PHE A 5 -2.32 -8.12 -15.05
CA PHE A 5 -2.19 -6.69 -15.30
C PHE A 5 -0.98 -6.08 -14.59
N GLU A 6 -0.67 -6.50 -13.37
CA GLU A 6 0.56 -6.09 -12.69
C GLU A 6 1.80 -6.50 -13.48
N ARG A 7 1.81 -7.72 -14.04
CA ARG A 7 2.91 -8.20 -14.89
C ARG A 7 3.04 -7.38 -16.17
N LEU A 8 1.92 -7.00 -16.80
CA LEU A 8 1.91 -6.15 -17.99
C LEU A 8 2.40 -4.73 -17.68
N LEU A 9 1.95 -4.14 -16.57
CA LEU A 9 2.39 -2.84 -16.10
C LEU A 9 3.89 -2.85 -15.80
N GLN A 10 4.40 -3.87 -15.10
CA GLN A 10 5.83 -4.05 -14.83
C GLN A 10 6.65 -4.19 -16.11
N LEU A 11 6.16 -4.91 -17.12
CA LEU A 11 6.85 -5.02 -18.41
C LEU A 11 6.96 -3.66 -19.09
N TYR A 12 5.88 -2.88 -19.08
CA TYR A 12 5.86 -1.54 -19.66
C TYR A 12 6.81 -0.59 -18.92
N GLN A 13 6.80 -0.62 -17.58
CA GLN A 13 7.72 0.16 -16.75
C GLN A 13 9.20 -0.18 -17.04
N LYS A 14 9.54 -1.46 -17.20
CA LYS A 14 10.90 -1.91 -17.53
C LYS A 14 11.38 -1.39 -18.89
N GLN A 15 10.48 -1.19 -19.84
CA GLN A 15 10.82 -0.71 -21.18
C GLN A 15 10.82 0.82 -21.30
N ASN A 16 10.23 1.54 -20.34
CA ASN A 16 10.06 2.98 -20.42
C ASN A 16 11.18 3.72 -19.66
N SER A 17 12.16 4.23 -20.39
CA SER A 17 13.36 4.90 -19.86
C SER A 17 13.12 6.33 -19.35
N CYS A 18 11.89 6.86 -19.41
CA CYS A 18 11.58 8.24 -19.01
C CYS A 18 11.05 8.40 -17.56
N GLY A 19 10.89 7.30 -16.81
CA GLY A 19 10.56 7.33 -15.37
C GLY A 19 9.16 7.82 -14.99
N LYS A 20 8.26 8.09 -15.96
CA LYS A 20 6.85 8.40 -15.66
C LYS A 20 6.04 7.11 -15.66
N THR A 21 5.54 6.73 -14.48
CA THR A 21 4.63 5.60 -14.32
C THR A 21 3.32 5.90 -15.06
N PRO A 22 2.91 5.09 -16.05
CA PRO A 22 1.67 5.29 -16.80
C PRO A 22 0.46 4.71 -16.06
N LEU A 23 0.51 4.59 -14.72
CA LEU A 23 -0.51 3.86 -13.97
C LEU A 23 -1.90 4.44 -14.20
N GLU A 24 -2.01 5.76 -14.26
CA GLU A 24 -3.26 6.47 -14.57
C GLU A 24 -3.81 6.04 -15.94
N ASP A 25 -3.04 6.25 -17.00
CA ASP A 25 -3.43 5.85 -18.37
C ASP A 25 -3.72 4.34 -18.47
N PHE A 26 -2.89 3.50 -17.85
CA PHE A 26 -3.03 2.06 -17.89
C PHE A 26 -4.34 1.59 -17.24
N VAL A 27 -4.66 2.11 -16.06
CA VAL A 27 -5.91 1.79 -15.36
C VAL A 27 -7.11 2.32 -16.15
N THR A 28 -7.01 3.53 -16.73
CA THR A 28 -8.05 4.11 -17.58
C THR A 28 -8.34 3.23 -18.79
N GLU A 29 -7.33 2.78 -19.52
CA GLU A 29 -7.51 1.96 -20.73
C GLU A 29 -8.10 0.58 -20.40
N LEU A 30 -7.63 -0.06 -19.33
CA LEU A 30 -8.22 -1.33 -18.88
C LEU A 30 -9.70 -1.15 -18.52
N PHE A 31 -10.03 -0.08 -17.80
CA PHE A 31 -11.39 0.21 -17.39
C PHE A 31 -12.31 0.46 -18.60
N VAL A 32 -11.86 1.23 -19.59
CA VAL A 32 -12.59 1.43 -20.85
C VAL A 32 -12.83 0.12 -21.58
N GLY A 33 -11.79 -0.71 -21.69
CA GLY A 33 -11.90 -2.02 -22.32
C GLY A 33 -12.97 -2.88 -21.67
N ILE A 34 -12.99 -2.94 -20.33
CA ILE A 34 -14.01 -3.68 -19.57
C ILE A 34 -15.42 -3.15 -19.85
N LEU A 35 -15.62 -1.83 -19.77
CA LEU A 35 -16.93 -1.24 -20.03
C LEU A 35 -17.43 -1.49 -21.46
N GLN A 36 -16.52 -1.51 -22.45
CA GLN A 36 -16.89 -1.74 -23.86
C GLN A 36 -17.28 -3.20 -24.16
N MET A 37 -17.02 -4.15 -23.25
CA MET A 37 -17.36 -5.56 -23.48
C MET A 37 -18.86 -5.84 -23.40
N ASP A 38 -19.60 -5.04 -22.63
CA ASP A 38 -21.04 -5.22 -22.41
C ASP A 38 -21.74 -3.86 -22.29
N GLN A 39 -22.71 -3.63 -23.17
CA GLN A 39 -23.50 -2.39 -23.17
C GLN A 39 -24.30 -2.20 -21.88
N LEU A 40 -24.81 -3.28 -21.27
CA LEU A 40 -25.55 -3.21 -20.01
C LEU A 40 -24.63 -2.81 -18.86
N LEU A 41 -23.40 -3.32 -18.84
CA LEU A 41 -22.38 -2.93 -17.87
C LEU A 41 -22.01 -1.44 -18.03
N LEU A 42 -21.78 -0.98 -19.26
CA LEU A 42 -21.47 0.42 -19.55
C LEU A 42 -22.62 1.35 -19.16
N ASP A 43 -23.84 1.06 -19.58
CA ASP A 43 -25.00 1.87 -19.23
C ASP A 43 -25.20 1.83 -17.71
N GLY A 44 -25.12 0.64 -17.07
CA GLY A 44 -25.18 0.50 -15.62
C GLY A 44 -24.14 1.37 -14.90
N PHE A 45 -22.91 1.42 -15.39
CA PHE A 45 -21.87 2.28 -14.84
C PHE A 45 -22.24 3.77 -14.91
N VAL A 46 -22.73 4.23 -16.07
CA VAL A 46 -23.12 5.63 -16.27
C VAL A 46 -24.30 6.02 -15.37
N ASN A 47 -25.27 5.12 -15.22
CA ASN A 47 -26.44 5.37 -14.37
C ASN A 47 -26.07 5.32 -12.88
N ASP A 48 -25.39 4.27 -12.42
CA ASP A 48 -25.19 4.00 -10.99
C ASP A 48 -24.00 4.75 -10.39
N VAL A 49 -22.92 4.92 -11.15
CA VAL A 49 -21.68 5.54 -10.67
C VAL A 49 -21.59 6.99 -11.11
N LEU A 50 -21.88 7.29 -12.38
CA LEU A 50 -21.85 8.67 -12.87
C LEU A 50 -23.14 9.44 -12.57
N LEU A 51 -24.19 8.77 -12.09
CA LEU A 51 -25.48 9.37 -11.72
C LEU A 51 -26.11 10.12 -12.90
N ILE A 52 -26.10 9.49 -14.08
CA ILE A 52 -26.66 10.04 -15.32
C ILE A 52 -27.61 9.02 -15.94
N ASP A 53 -28.90 9.37 -15.95
CA ASP A 53 -29.92 8.52 -16.54
C ASP A 53 -29.76 8.43 -18.07
N GLY A 54 -29.76 7.20 -18.61
CA GLY A 54 -29.81 6.96 -20.04
C GLY A 54 -29.34 5.56 -20.46
N SER A 55 -29.35 5.32 -21.76
CA SER A 55 -28.84 4.09 -22.39
C SER A 55 -28.02 4.41 -23.64
N ASP A 56 -27.46 3.36 -24.24
CA ASP A 56 -26.73 3.41 -25.50
C ASP A 56 -25.52 4.35 -25.43
N PHE A 57 -24.89 4.42 -24.26
CA PHE A 57 -23.68 5.18 -24.07
C PHE A 57 -22.51 4.53 -24.81
N LYS A 58 -21.57 5.36 -25.24
CA LYS A 58 -20.26 4.96 -25.73
C LYS A 58 -19.22 5.59 -24.84
N VAL A 59 -18.17 4.85 -24.52
CA VAL A 59 -17.01 5.35 -23.79
C VAL A 59 -15.78 5.36 -24.69
N ASN A 60 -15.04 6.47 -24.66
CA ASN A 60 -13.74 6.60 -25.31
C ASN A 60 -12.76 7.28 -24.36
N SER A 61 -11.50 6.86 -24.40
CA SER A 61 -10.42 7.49 -23.65
C SER A 61 -9.67 8.53 -24.47
N GLN A 62 -8.97 9.43 -23.79
CA GLN A 62 -7.99 10.36 -24.38
C GLN A 62 -8.55 11.21 -25.54
N VAL A 63 -9.79 11.66 -25.41
CA VAL A 63 -10.52 12.36 -26.48
C VAL A 63 -10.07 13.82 -26.56
N ARG A 64 -9.68 14.25 -27.76
CA ARG A 64 -9.18 15.61 -28.00
C ARG A 64 -10.29 16.55 -28.45
N PHE A 65 -10.37 17.72 -27.80
CA PHE A 65 -11.22 18.84 -28.21
C PHE A 65 -10.38 20.08 -28.50
N SER A 66 -10.72 20.78 -29.57
CA SER A 66 -10.07 22.04 -29.96
C SER A 66 -10.80 23.24 -29.36
N LEU A 67 -10.12 24.02 -28.53
CA LEU A 67 -10.58 25.34 -28.09
C LEU A 67 -9.83 26.43 -28.87
N PRO A 68 -10.50 27.55 -29.25
CA PRO A 68 -9.86 28.63 -30.00
C PRO A 68 -8.61 29.22 -29.33
N SER A 69 -8.58 29.23 -27.99
CA SER A 69 -7.48 29.73 -27.17
C SER A 69 -6.59 28.63 -26.60
N ASN A 70 -6.90 27.35 -26.85
CA ASN A 70 -6.16 26.23 -26.25
C ASN A 70 -6.27 24.95 -27.10
N GLN A 71 -5.21 24.59 -27.81
CA GLN A 71 -5.23 23.46 -28.75
C GLN A 71 -5.08 22.08 -28.08
N ASN A 72 -4.83 22.03 -26.77
CA ASN A 72 -4.52 20.78 -26.05
C ASN A 72 -5.51 20.50 -24.92
N CYS A 73 -6.79 20.34 -25.25
CA CYS A 73 -7.79 19.84 -24.30
C CYS A 73 -8.03 18.35 -24.56
N ILE A 74 -7.31 17.48 -23.85
CA ILE A 74 -7.50 16.03 -23.87
C ILE A 74 -8.32 15.68 -22.64
N ILE A 75 -9.42 14.95 -22.82
CA ILE A 75 -10.26 14.43 -21.72
C ILE A 75 -9.89 12.97 -21.51
N ASP A 76 -9.67 12.56 -20.27
CA ASP A 76 -9.30 11.17 -19.95
C ASP A 76 -10.37 10.20 -20.43
N LEU A 77 -11.65 10.48 -20.13
CA LEU A 77 -12.78 9.64 -20.48
C LEU A 77 -13.98 10.48 -20.95
N VAL A 78 -14.59 10.08 -22.06
CA VAL A 78 -15.83 10.67 -22.59
C VAL A 78 -16.89 9.59 -22.72
N PHE A 79 -17.99 9.78 -22.01
CA PHE A 79 -19.20 8.99 -22.13
C PHE A 79 -20.22 9.79 -22.94
N GLU A 80 -20.74 9.24 -24.03
CA GLU A 80 -21.73 9.94 -24.82
C GLU A 80 -22.79 9.03 -25.43
N ASN A 81 -24.01 9.56 -25.53
CA ASN A 81 -25.07 9.03 -26.38
C ASN A 81 -25.61 10.18 -27.26
N ASN A 82 -26.79 10.00 -27.85
CA ASN A 82 -27.40 11.00 -28.73
C ASN A 82 -27.63 12.35 -28.04
N ASP A 83 -28.06 12.33 -26.78
CA ASP A 83 -28.54 13.52 -26.07
C ASP A 83 -27.58 14.00 -24.97
N THR A 84 -26.64 13.16 -24.55
CA THR A 84 -25.82 13.39 -23.37
C THR A 84 -24.33 13.23 -23.67
N VAL A 85 -23.51 14.08 -23.06
CA VAL A 85 -22.05 13.94 -22.96
C VAL A 85 -21.62 14.13 -21.51
N CYS A 86 -20.81 13.21 -21.02
CA CYS A 86 -20.16 13.30 -19.73
C CYS A 86 -18.64 13.18 -19.92
N PHE A 87 -17.91 14.15 -19.38
CA PHE A 87 -16.46 14.07 -19.25
C PHE A 87 -16.12 13.52 -17.87
N LEU A 88 -15.20 12.57 -17.82
CA LEU A 88 -14.64 12.06 -16.59
C LEU A 88 -13.12 12.28 -16.64
N GLU A 89 -12.63 13.05 -15.68
CA GLU A 89 -11.20 13.16 -15.37
C GLU A 89 -10.88 12.16 -14.25
N ASN A 90 -9.79 11.42 -14.38
CA ASN A 90 -9.37 10.46 -13.37
C ASN A 90 -7.96 10.72 -12.86
N LYS A 91 -7.77 10.65 -11.54
CA LYS A 91 -6.46 10.81 -10.90
C LYS A 91 -6.13 9.61 -10.03
N VAL A 92 -4.96 9.01 -10.28
CA VAL A 92 -4.45 7.90 -9.47
C VAL A 92 -3.29 8.37 -8.60
N ALA A 93 -2.22 8.88 -9.21
CA ALA A 93 -1.00 9.26 -8.52
C ALA A 93 -0.46 10.64 -8.93
N SER A 94 -1.12 11.31 -9.87
CA SER A 94 -0.67 12.60 -10.41
C SER A 94 -1.51 13.77 -9.87
N GLY A 95 -0.89 14.94 -9.76
CA GLY A 95 -1.59 16.20 -9.50
C GLY A 95 -2.30 16.72 -10.75
N GLU A 96 -3.31 17.56 -10.58
CA GLU A 96 -4.05 18.17 -11.68
C GLU A 96 -3.17 19.12 -12.52
N GLY A 97 -3.36 19.12 -13.83
CA GLY A 97 -2.79 20.15 -14.70
C GLY A 97 -3.44 21.52 -14.44
N HIS A 98 -2.66 22.59 -14.56
CA HIS A 98 -3.17 23.95 -14.33
C HIS A 98 -4.45 24.25 -15.13
N ARG A 99 -5.54 24.61 -14.43
CA ARG A 99 -6.87 24.98 -14.98
C ARG A 99 -7.49 23.92 -15.89
N GLN A 100 -7.27 22.64 -15.62
CA GLN A 100 -7.75 21.55 -16.47
C GLN A 100 -9.28 21.45 -16.47
N LEU A 101 -9.90 21.42 -15.29
CA LEU A 101 -11.35 21.33 -15.17
C LEU A 101 -12.09 22.54 -15.78
N GLU A 102 -11.53 23.74 -15.68
CA GLU A 102 -12.11 24.95 -16.31
C GLU A 102 -12.17 24.85 -17.85
N ARG A 103 -11.15 24.24 -18.46
CA ARG A 103 -11.17 23.99 -19.92
C ARG A 103 -12.26 23.01 -20.29
N TYR A 104 -12.49 22.00 -19.46
CA TYR A 104 -13.49 20.97 -19.71
C TYR A 104 -14.89 21.57 -19.64
N VAL A 105 -15.16 22.40 -18.64
CA VAL A 105 -16.41 23.19 -18.54
C VAL A 105 -16.61 24.02 -19.81
N SER A 106 -15.57 24.71 -20.29
CA SER A 106 -15.67 25.52 -21.52
C SER A 106 -16.05 24.71 -22.76
N VAL A 107 -15.55 23.47 -22.88
CA VAL A 107 -15.90 22.55 -23.97
C VAL A 107 -17.34 22.05 -23.81
N LEU A 108 -17.74 21.65 -22.61
CA LEU A 108 -19.10 21.20 -22.30
C LEU A 108 -20.13 22.30 -22.58
N ASP A 109 -19.86 23.54 -22.20
CA ASP A 109 -20.73 24.69 -22.49
C ASP A 109 -20.95 24.90 -23.99
N ARG A 110 -19.92 24.64 -24.79
CA ARG A 110 -20.01 24.70 -26.24
C ARG A 110 -20.82 23.54 -26.80
N LEU A 111 -20.61 22.32 -26.31
CA LEU A 111 -21.39 21.15 -26.74
C LEU A 111 -22.87 21.31 -26.40
N SER A 112 -23.18 21.89 -25.24
CA SER A 112 -24.55 22.19 -24.85
C SER A 112 -25.20 23.22 -25.77
N ARG A 113 -24.50 24.34 -26.07
CA ARG A 113 -25.04 25.39 -26.94
C ARG A 113 -25.12 25.00 -28.42
N ASP A 114 -24.07 24.39 -28.95
CA ASP A 114 -23.94 24.12 -30.39
C ASP A 114 -24.70 22.85 -30.81
N LYS A 115 -24.81 21.85 -29.91
CA LYS A 115 -25.42 20.54 -30.22
C LYS A 115 -26.66 20.24 -29.38
N GLY A 116 -27.04 21.09 -28.43
CA GLY A 116 -28.21 20.86 -27.56
C GLY A 116 -28.05 19.70 -26.57
N LYS A 117 -26.82 19.20 -26.35
CA LYS A 117 -26.58 18.05 -25.45
C LYS A 117 -26.68 18.46 -23.98
N LYS A 118 -27.15 17.53 -23.14
CA LYS A 118 -26.98 17.58 -21.68
C LYS A 118 -25.52 17.27 -21.34
N THR A 119 -24.93 18.08 -20.48
CA THR A 119 -23.49 18.01 -20.20
C THR A 119 -23.16 17.83 -18.74
N TYR A 120 -22.18 16.96 -18.50
CA TYR A 120 -21.78 16.55 -17.17
C TYR A 120 -20.26 16.52 -17.07
N LEU A 121 -19.74 16.89 -15.90
CA LEU A 121 -18.33 16.73 -15.55
C LEU A 121 -18.24 15.86 -14.30
N ARG A 122 -17.35 14.88 -14.36
CA ARG A 122 -17.08 13.94 -13.28
C ARG A 122 -15.60 13.93 -12.97
N TYR A 123 -15.28 13.71 -11.69
CA TYR A 123 -13.91 13.64 -11.21
C TYR A 123 -13.75 12.40 -10.34
N CYS A 124 -12.89 11.48 -10.76
CA CYS A 124 -12.54 10.27 -10.02
C CYS A 124 -11.13 10.41 -9.46
N THR A 125 -10.95 10.11 -8.17
CA THR A 125 -9.64 10.22 -7.52
C THR A 125 -9.34 9.02 -6.62
N LYS A 126 -8.07 8.60 -6.52
CA LYS A 126 -7.64 7.58 -5.55
C LYS A 126 -7.75 8.14 -4.13
N ASN A 127 -7.21 9.34 -3.92
CA ASN A 127 -7.11 9.97 -2.60
C ASN A 127 -8.19 11.02 -2.39
N TYR A 128 -8.42 11.41 -1.14
CA TYR A 128 -9.34 12.51 -0.85
C TYR A 128 -8.78 13.85 -1.37
N ASP A 129 -9.35 14.33 -2.48
CA ASP A 129 -8.99 15.60 -3.14
C ASP A 129 -10.26 16.36 -3.56
N PRO A 130 -10.99 16.97 -2.62
CA PRO A 130 -12.28 17.59 -2.90
C PRO A 130 -12.13 18.80 -3.84
N LYS A 131 -12.94 18.83 -4.91
CA LYS A 131 -13.01 19.93 -5.88
C LYS A 131 -14.35 20.65 -5.79
N ALA A 132 -14.31 21.95 -6.06
CA ALA A 132 -15.49 22.77 -6.27
C ALA A 132 -15.47 23.32 -7.70
N VAL A 133 -16.30 22.74 -8.58
CA VAL A 133 -16.45 23.19 -9.96
C VAL A 133 -17.87 23.75 -10.14
N THR A 134 -17.95 24.93 -10.75
CA THR A 134 -19.21 25.61 -11.07
C THR A 134 -19.40 25.72 -12.58
N GLY A 135 -20.64 25.96 -13.02
CA GLY A 135 -20.97 26.16 -14.44
C GLY A 135 -21.33 24.89 -15.21
N CYS A 136 -21.28 23.72 -14.57
CA CYS A 136 -21.79 22.46 -15.15
C CYS A 136 -22.36 21.56 -14.05
N SER A 137 -23.00 20.46 -14.43
CA SER A 137 -23.34 19.39 -13.48
C SER A 137 -22.07 18.65 -13.08
N PHE A 138 -21.54 18.95 -11.89
CA PHE A 138 -20.33 18.37 -11.35
C PHE A 138 -20.62 17.34 -10.26
N TYR A 139 -19.94 16.18 -10.31
CA TYR A 139 -19.95 15.19 -9.25
C TYR A 139 -18.58 14.53 -9.13
N GLN A 140 -18.11 14.37 -7.90
CA GLN A 140 -16.83 13.76 -7.58
C GLN A 140 -17.04 12.48 -6.80
N PHE A 141 -16.25 11.45 -7.12
CA PHE A 141 -16.22 10.18 -6.41
C PHE A 141 -14.79 9.63 -6.36
N ARG A 142 -14.61 8.49 -5.67
CA ARG A 142 -13.31 7.81 -5.57
C ARG A 142 -13.30 6.55 -6.42
N TRP A 143 -12.11 6.07 -6.78
CA TRP A 143 -11.95 4.77 -7.45
C TRP A 143 -12.63 3.61 -6.69
N GLN A 144 -12.77 3.73 -5.37
CA GLN A 144 -13.57 2.81 -4.55
C GLN A 144 -14.99 2.60 -5.10
N ARG A 145 -15.65 3.63 -5.64
CA ARG A 145 -16.99 3.48 -6.24
C ARG A 145 -16.97 2.64 -7.51
N ILE A 146 -15.91 2.74 -8.32
CA ILE A 146 -15.71 1.90 -9.50
C ILE A 146 -15.50 0.45 -9.06
N TYR A 147 -14.65 0.26 -8.05
CA TYR A 147 -14.43 -1.05 -7.45
C TYR A 147 -15.74 -1.68 -6.94
N GLU A 148 -16.50 -0.97 -6.10
CA GLU A 148 -17.79 -1.41 -5.55
C GLU A 148 -18.83 -1.72 -6.63
N PHE A 149 -18.82 -0.97 -7.73
CA PHE A 149 -19.72 -1.20 -8.86
C PHE A 149 -19.38 -2.52 -9.55
N LEU A 150 -18.10 -2.74 -9.89
CA LEU A 150 -17.64 -3.93 -10.59
C LEU A 150 -17.72 -5.21 -9.73
N ASP A 151 -17.50 -5.10 -8.42
CA ASP A 151 -17.59 -6.21 -7.45
C ASP A 151 -19.01 -6.80 -7.36
N LYS A 152 -20.03 -6.04 -7.78
CA LYS A 152 -21.44 -6.48 -7.83
C LYS A 152 -21.86 -7.10 -9.16
N GLN A 153 -21.01 -7.05 -10.18
CA GLN A 153 -21.32 -7.55 -11.52
C GLN A 153 -20.99 -9.04 -11.65
N GLU A 154 -21.35 -9.63 -12.79
CA GLU A 154 -20.92 -10.99 -13.12
C GLU A 154 -19.39 -11.08 -13.13
N GLN A 155 -18.84 -11.98 -12.30
CA GLN A 155 -17.41 -12.09 -12.09
C GLN A 155 -16.74 -12.88 -13.23
N THR A 156 -16.33 -12.15 -14.25
CA THR A 156 -15.48 -12.66 -15.34
C THR A 156 -13.99 -12.58 -14.96
N ASP A 157 -13.14 -13.40 -15.59
CA ASP A 157 -11.70 -13.41 -15.32
C ASP A 157 -11.06 -12.02 -15.46
N ILE A 158 -11.54 -11.20 -16.41
CA ILE A 158 -11.02 -9.85 -16.64
C ILE A 158 -11.46 -8.87 -15.53
N ILE A 159 -12.69 -8.96 -15.05
CA ILE A 159 -13.20 -8.15 -13.93
C ILE A 159 -12.47 -8.53 -12.64
N ILE A 160 -12.33 -9.83 -12.36
CA ILE A 160 -11.58 -10.33 -11.20
C ILE A 160 -10.14 -9.80 -11.23
N ALA A 161 -9.45 -9.92 -12.37
CA ALA A 161 -8.10 -9.44 -12.50
C ALA A 161 -7.99 -7.92 -12.33
N PHE A 162 -8.99 -7.16 -12.78
CA PHE A 162 -8.98 -5.70 -12.61
C PHE A 162 -9.26 -5.29 -11.16
N LEU A 163 -10.19 -5.95 -10.48
CA LEU A 163 -10.46 -5.74 -9.06
C LEU A 163 -9.22 -6.03 -8.20
N GLU A 164 -8.46 -7.07 -8.52
CA GLU A 164 -7.18 -7.36 -7.85
C GLU A 164 -6.15 -6.26 -8.07
N LEU A 165 -6.00 -5.73 -9.29
CA LEU A 165 -5.14 -4.58 -9.57
C LEU A 165 -5.57 -3.35 -8.74
N LEU A 166 -6.87 -3.04 -8.71
CA LEU A 166 -7.38 -1.92 -7.91
C LEU A 166 -7.11 -2.12 -6.40
N ARG A 167 -7.17 -3.35 -5.89
CA ARG A 167 -6.79 -3.64 -4.48
C ARG A 167 -5.30 -3.43 -4.25
N GLY A 168 -4.45 -3.95 -5.13
CA GLY A 168 -2.99 -3.80 -5.03
C GLY A 168 -2.54 -2.33 -5.06
N GLU A 169 -3.27 -1.50 -5.80
CA GLU A 169 -3.04 -0.06 -5.89
C GLU A 169 -3.83 0.77 -4.85
N GLU A 170 -4.42 0.12 -3.84
CA GLU A 170 -5.21 0.74 -2.74
C GLU A 170 -6.43 1.57 -3.22
N MET A 171 -6.92 1.29 -4.41
CA MET A 171 -8.08 1.95 -5.03
C MET A 171 -9.40 1.27 -4.69
N GLY A 172 -9.37 0.06 -4.09
CA GLY A 172 -10.56 -0.65 -3.62
C GLY A 172 -11.24 -0.04 -2.40
N GLY A 173 -10.61 0.96 -1.77
CA GLY A 173 -11.10 1.59 -0.54
C GLY A 173 -10.86 0.75 0.72
N ILE A 174 -11.07 1.38 1.87
CA ILE A 174 -11.12 0.68 3.17
C ILE A 174 -12.57 0.22 3.33
N LYS A 175 -12.77 -1.06 3.71
CA LYS A 175 -14.10 -1.55 4.05
C LYS A 175 -14.68 -0.76 5.24
N ASP A 176 -16.00 -0.66 5.31
CA ASP A 176 -16.65 -0.13 6.50
C ASP A 176 -16.21 -0.91 7.75
N PHE A 177 -16.18 -0.24 8.90
CA PHE A 177 -15.87 -0.88 10.17
C PHE A 177 -16.82 -2.05 10.43
N SER A 178 -16.23 -3.21 10.70
CA SER A 178 -16.90 -4.43 11.12
C SER A 178 -17.00 -4.54 12.65
N ILE A 179 -17.74 -5.53 13.14
CA ILE A 179 -17.80 -5.82 14.58
C ILE A 179 -16.43 -6.32 15.06
N GLU A 180 -15.76 -7.11 14.23
CA GLU A 180 -14.41 -7.60 14.45
C GLU A 180 -13.43 -6.45 14.67
N ASP A 181 -13.51 -5.39 13.86
CA ASP A 181 -12.67 -4.19 14.03
C ASP A 181 -12.93 -3.52 15.39
N ILE A 182 -14.19 -3.42 15.81
CA ILE A 182 -14.55 -2.84 17.13
C ILE A 182 -13.97 -3.70 18.27
N VAL A 183 -14.00 -5.02 18.14
CA VAL A 183 -13.42 -5.94 19.12
C VAL A 183 -11.89 -5.76 19.20
N VAL A 184 -11.21 -5.67 18.05
CA VAL A 184 -9.77 -5.40 17.98
C VAL A 184 -9.43 -4.05 18.62
N MET A 185 -10.19 -2.99 18.30
CA MET A 185 -9.99 -1.66 18.89
C MET A 185 -10.11 -1.65 20.42
N LYS A 186 -11.01 -2.46 20.98
CA LYS A 186 -11.14 -2.59 22.44
C LYS A 186 -9.96 -3.34 23.06
N GLY A 187 -9.47 -4.38 22.40
CA GLY A 187 -8.40 -5.23 22.93
C GLY A 187 -6.99 -4.68 22.73
N ILE A 188 -6.79 -3.71 21.82
CA ILE A 188 -5.44 -3.29 21.43
C ILE A 188 -4.61 -2.74 22.59
N GLN A 189 -5.21 -1.99 23.52
CA GLN A 189 -4.50 -1.44 24.67
C GLN A 189 -3.97 -2.54 25.61
N ASP A 190 -4.77 -3.58 25.85
CA ASP A 190 -4.36 -4.71 26.68
C ASP A 190 -3.25 -5.53 26.02
N VAL A 191 -3.28 -5.68 24.69
CA VAL A 191 -2.22 -6.35 23.93
C VAL A 191 -0.93 -5.55 23.97
N LEU A 192 -1.00 -4.24 23.76
CA LEU A 192 0.16 -3.34 23.89
C LEU A 192 0.78 -3.41 25.28
N ALA A 193 -0.04 -3.37 26.35
CA ALA A 193 0.44 -3.47 27.72
C ALA A 193 1.18 -4.80 28.01
N LYS A 194 0.71 -5.91 27.43
CA LYS A 194 1.41 -7.21 27.55
C LYS A 194 2.77 -7.19 26.84
N MET A 195 2.84 -6.59 25.65
CA MET A 195 4.11 -6.45 24.92
C MET A 195 5.09 -5.54 25.67
N ASP A 196 4.60 -4.43 26.23
CA ASP A 196 5.39 -3.54 27.08
C ASP A 196 5.95 -4.28 28.30
N GLU A 197 5.13 -5.04 29.02
CA GLU A 197 5.58 -5.79 30.20
C GLU A 197 6.70 -6.77 29.85
N VAL A 198 6.56 -7.53 28.76
CA VAL A 198 7.60 -8.49 28.32
C VAL A 198 8.89 -7.77 27.93
N LEU A 199 8.79 -6.67 27.18
CA LEU A 199 9.96 -5.90 26.75
C LEU A 199 10.65 -5.21 27.93
N ASP A 200 9.90 -4.71 28.90
CA ASP A 200 10.44 -4.08 30.09
C ASP A 200 11.15 -5.10 31.00
N LEU A 201 10.64 -6.33 31.08
CA LEU A 201 11.34 -7.44 31.75
C LEU A 201 12.63 -7.86 31.01
N ALA A 202 12.66 -7.79 29.68
CA ALA A 202 13.85 -8.08 28.87
C ALA A 202 14.85 -6.90 28.82
N ARG A 203 14.45 -5.71 29.27
CA ARG A 203 15.21 -4.46 29.09
C ARG A 203 16.57 -4.47 29.78
N GLU A 204 16.66 -5.01 31.00
CA GLU A 204 17.94 -5.06 31.72
C GLU A 204 18.97 -5.89 30.96
N SER A 205 18.55 -7.05 30.43
CA SER A 205 19.40 -7.89 29.59
C SER A 205 19.76 -7.19 28.27
N PHE A 206 18.82 -6.50 27.65
CA PHE A 206 19.11 -5.69 26.45
C PHE A 206 20.19 -4.64 26.74
N ILE A 207 20.08 -3.92 27.86
CA ILE A 207 21.07 -2.90 28.26
C ILE A 207 22.42 -3.54 28.52
N GLN A 208 22.44 -4.72 29.16
CA GLN A 208 23.67 -5.45 29.44
C GLN A 208 24.42 -5.85 28.16
N PHE A 209 23.70 -6.29 27.12
CA PHE A 209 24.34 -6.73 25.87
C PHE A 209 24.58 -5.57 24.90
N PHE A 210 23.63 -4.68 24.68
CA PHE A 210 23.66 -3.74 23.56
C PHE A 210 23.70 -2.26 23.96
N GLY A 211 23.63 -1.98 25.27
CA GLY A 211 23.59 -0.62 25.79
C GLY A 211 22.18 -0.01 25.81
N GLN A 212 22.12 1.31 26.01
CA GLN A 212 20.83 1.99 26.21
C GLN A 212 19.97 1.94 24.94
N PRO A 213 18.72 1.42 25.01
CA PRO A 213 17.82 1.50 23.89
C PRO A 213 17.42 2.96 23.65
N TYR A 214 16.85 3.22 22.48
CA TYR A 214 16.29 4.52 22.12
C TYR A 214 15.16 4.92 23.09
N GLN A 215 15.24 6.15 23.63
CA GLN A 215 14.31 6.68 24.63
C GLN A 215 13.67 7.98 24.13
N ARG A 216 12.59 7.87 23.36
CA ARG A 216 11.66 8.99 23.13
C ARG A 216 10.22 8.53 23.39
N ASP A 217 9.32 9.50 23.48
CA ASP A 217 7.91 9.24 23.79
C ASP A 217 7.24 8.40 22.70
N HIS A 218 6.60 7.31 23.13
CA HIS A 218 5.77 6.40 22.33
C HIS A 218 6.46 5.77 21.11
N GLU A 219 7.78 5.63 21.16
CA GLU A 219 8.58 5.16 20.02
C GLU A 219 8.23 3.74 19.55
N ARG A 220 7.94 2.83 20.49
CA ARG A 220 7.47 1.47 20.17
C ARG A 220 6.16 1.51 19.36
N LEU A 221 5.24 2.41 19.73
CA LEU A 221 3.93 2.55 19.08
C LEU A 221 4.04 3.11 17.65
N LYS A 222 5.00 4.02 17.41
CA LYS A 222 5.22 4.62 16.08
C LYS A 222 5.70 3.61 15.03
N GLN A 223 6.23 2.48 15.46
CA GLN A 223 6.68 1.41 14.56
C GLN A 223 5.51 0.62 13.96
N LEU A 224 4.38 0.49 14.64
CA LEU A 224 3.27 -0.34 14.15
C LEU A 224 2.74 0.10 12.78
N PRO A 225 2.41 1.39 12.54
CA PRO A 225 1.82 1.79 11.26
C PRO A 225 2.81 1.76 10.09
N SER A 226 4.12 1.84 10.36
CA SER A 226 5.14 2.06 9.33
C SER A 226 6.04 0.85 9.08
N GLN A 227 6.20 -0.02 10.09
CA GLN A 227 7.15 -1.12 10.10
C GLN A 227 6.50 -2.43 10.56
N ASN A 228 5.20 -2.42 10.88
CA ASN A 228 4.41 -3.56 11.36
C ASN A 228 4.99 -4.30 12.59
N ARG A 229 5.78 -3.59 13.39
CA ARG A 229 6.50 -4.14 14.55
C ARG A 229 6.35 -3.30 15.80
N TYR A 230 6.68 -3.91 16.93
CA TYR A 230 6.68 -3.29 18.25
C TYR A 230 7.93 -3.73 19.02
N SER A 231 8.95 -2.86 19.09
CA SER A 231 10.29 -3.27 19.54
C SER A 231 11.02 -2.28 20.43
N LEU A 232 11.95 -2.82 21.22
CA LEU A 232 13.09 -2.13 21.82
C LEU A 232 14.26 -2.18 20.85
N TRP A 233 14.96 -1.06 20.64
CA TRP A 233 16.12 -1.04 19.76
C TRP A 233 17.16 0.01 20.14
N THR A 234 18.39 -0.17 19.65
CA THR A 234 19.45 0.83 19.58
C THR A 234 19.92 0.94 18.13
N ASN A 235 20.34 2.12 17.70
CA ASN A 235 20.93 2.35 16.37
C ASN A 235 22.46 2.30 16.38
N THR A 236 23.07 2.14 17.56
CA THR A 236 24.52 2.07 17.73
C THR A 236 24.88 0.97 18.71
N TYR A 237 25.90 0.19 18.37
CA TYR A 237 26.49 -0.83 19.22
C TYR A 237 28.02 -0.75 19.13
N SER A 238 28.70 -0.79 20.28
CA SER A 238 30.18 -0.70 20.38
C SER A 238 30.82 0.48 19.63
N GLY A 239 30.08 1.58 19.46
CA GLY A 239 30.54 2.78 18.74
C GLY A 239 30.36 2.73 17.21
N GLU A 240 29.76 1.67 16.68
CA GLU A 240 29.44 1.51 15.27
C GLU A 240 27.94 1.67 15.00
N ASP A 241 27.58 2.04 13.77
CA ASP A 241 26.19 2.17 13.28
C ASP A 241 25.56 0.79 13.01
N ILE A 242 25.51 -0.04 14.05
CA ILE A 242 24.84 -1.33 14.06
C ILE A 242 23.54 -1.17 14.85
N GLU A 243 22.42 -1.41 14.17
CA GLU A 243 21.10 -1.40 14.78
C GLU A 243 20.81 -2.80 15.36
N VAL A 244 20.46 -2.85 16.64
CA VAL A 244 20.06 -4.08 17.33
C VAL A 244 18.69 -3.87 17.94
N MET A 245 17.81 -4.85 17.75
CA MET A 245 16.41 -4.75 18.15
C MET A 245 15.85 -6.08 18.64
N ILE A 246 14.93 -5.98 19.60
CA ILE A 246 14.12 -7.10 20.09
C ILE A 246 12.66 -6.69 20.14
N GLY A 247 11.75 -7.57 19.77
CA GLY A 247 10.35 -7.15 19.70
C GLY A 247 9.38 -8.22 19.23
N PHE A 248 8.20 -7.71 18.91
CA PHE A 248 7.12 -8.42 18.26
C PHE A 248 6.97 -7.91 16.83
N GLU A 249 6.90 -8.83 15.87
CA GLU A 249 6.64 -8.54 14.46
C GLU A 249 5.28 -9.16 14.11
N MET A 250 4.41 -8.37 13.48
CA MET A 250 3.05 -8.81 13.14
C MET A 250 2.99 -9.59 11.83
N GLU A 251 4.10 -9.65 11.10
CA GLU A 251 4.32 -10.46 9.92
C GLU A 251 5.50 -11.42 10.15
N SER A 252 5.60 -12.45 9.30
CA SER A 252 6.82 -13.25 9.19
C SER A 252 7.25 -13.25 7.74
N VAL A 253 8.56 -13.13 7.53
CA VAL A 253 9.18 -13.18 6.20
C VAL A 253 9.23 -14.63 5.66
N LYS A 254 8.93 -15.64 6.49
CA LYS A 254 9.05 -17.08 6.17
C LYS A 254 7.83 -17.88 6.69
N GLU A 255 7.89 -19.21 6.63
CA GLU A 255 6.79 -20.13 6.99
C GLU A 255 6.38 -20.10 8.48
N THR A 256 6.94 -19.19 9.29
CA THR A 256 6.56 -19.02 10.69
C THR A 256 5.19 -18.34 10.78
N VAL A 257 4.31 -18.86 11.62
CA VAL A 257 2.98 -18.26 11.83
C VAL A 257 3.12 -16.99 12.69
N PRO A 258 2.79 -15.79 12.18
CA PRO A 258 2.80 -14.57 12.97
C PRO A 258 1.62 -14.50 13.97
N PRO A 259 1.69 -13.63 15.00
CA PRO A 259 2.82 -12.76 15.35
C PRO A 259 4.05 -13.53 15.86
N VAL A 260 5.24 -12.98 15.65
CA VAL A 260 6.50 -13.61 16.08
C VAL A 260 7.25 -12.73 17.08
N LEU A 261 8.03 -13.37 17.95
CA LEU A 261 9.11 -12.68 18.68
C LEU A 261 10.34 -12.67 17.79
N PHE A 262 11.11 -11.59 17.82
CA PHE A 262 12.35 -11.49 17.06
C PHE A 262 13.51 -10.87 17.84
N VAL A 263 14.74 -11.26 17.49
CA VAL A 263 15.98 -10.55 17.81
C VAL A 263 16.71 -10.32 16.50
N GLN A 264 16.87 -9.06 16.10
CA GLN A 264 17.42 -8.68 14.80
C GLN A 264 18.61 -7.75 14.94
N VAL A 265 19.55 -7.93 14.02
CA VAL A 265 20.68 -7.05 13.76
C VAL A 265 20.54 -6.49 12.35
N TYR A 266 20.67 -5.18 12.23
CA TYR A 266 20.70 -4.47 10.96
C TYR A 266 21.94 -3.60 10.86
N ARG A 267 22.57 -3.59 9.68
CA ARG A 267 23.63 -2.64 9.36
C ARG A 267 23.45 -2.11 7.95
N ARG A 268 23.51 -0.79 7.81
CA ARG A 268 23.32 -0.09 6.55
C ARG A 268 24.62 0.02 5.77
N LYS A 269 24.60 -0.39 4.50
CA LYS A 269 25.63 -0.07 3.48
C LYS A 269 27.06 -0.36 3.94
N ASP A 270 27.28 -1.56 4.46
CA ASP A 270 28.60 -2.00 4.91
C ASP A 270 28.96 -3.34 4.27
N LEU A 271 29.72 -3.26 3.18
CA LEU A 271 30.15 -4.42 2.40
C LEU A 271 31.08 -5.34 3.21
N GLU A 272 31.93 -4.78 4.08
CA GLU A 272 32.85 -5.57 4.90
C GLU A 272 32.07 -6.39 5.92
N PHE A 273 31.12 -5.76 6.61
CA PHE A 273 30.22 -6.44 7.53
C PHE A 273 29.36 -7.49 6.80
N ALA A 274 28.85 -7.20 5.61
CA ALA A 274 28.10 -8.15 4.79
C ALA A 274 28.91 -9.40 4.45
N VAL A 275 30.18 -9.23 4.07
CA VAL A 275 31.10 -10.35 3.79
C VAL A 275 31.36 -11.15 5.07
N LYS A 276 31.64 -10.48 6.19
CA LYS A 276 31.88 -11.13 7.49
C LYS A 276 30.67 -11.94 7.96
N VAL A 277 29.46 -11.37 7.91
CA VAL A 277 28.21 -12.06 8.27
C VAL A 277 28.01 -13.27 7.37
N LYS A 278 28.20 -13.13 6.06
CA LYS A 278 28.08 -14.25 5.12
C LYS A 278 29.07 -15.38 5.43
N SER A 279 30.35 -15.05 5.64
CA SER A 279 31.38 -16.04 5.99
C SER A 279 31.11 -16.72 7.35
N HIS A 280 30.61 -15.97 8.34
CA HIS A 280 30.26 -16.52 9.65
C HIS A 280 29.07 -17.50 9.55
N LEU A 281 28.04 -17.14 8.76
CA LEU A 281 26.84 -17.95 8.55
C LEU A 281 27.08 -19.20 7.68
N GLU A 282 28.16 -19.24 6.88
CA GLU A 282 28.58 -20.43 6.15
C GLU A 282 29.41 -21.41 7.00
N GLY A 283 29.93 -20.98 8.16
CA GLY A 283 30.76 -21.78 9.08
C GLY A 283 30.01 -22.78 9.97
N ASN A 284 30.63 -23.31 11.02
CA ASN A 284 30.02 -24.25 11.98
C ASN A 284 29.67 -23.61 13.35
N GLY A 285 29.66 -22.27 13.45
CA GLY A 285 29.39 -21.51 14.67
C GLY A 285 27.90 -21.32 15.01
N ASP A 286 27.62 -20.50 16.03
CA ASP A 286 26.28 -19.97 16.30
C ASP A 286 25.82 -19.15 15.07
N LYS A 287 24.60 -19.38 14.58
CA LYS A 287 24.05 -18.70 13.40
C LYS A 287 22.71 -18.08 13.71
N PHE A 288 22.39 -16.99 13.04
CA PHE A 288 21.03 -16.47 12.95
C PHE A 288 20.11 -17.50 12.27
N ASP A 289 18.83 -17.52 12.65
CA ASP A 289 17.85 -18.40 12.02
C ASP A 289 17.65 -17.96 10.55
N PHE A 290 17.75 -16.65 10.28
CA PHE A 290 17.57 -16.04 8.97
C PHE A 290 18.53 -14.87 8.72
N TYR A 291 18.80 -14.59 7.43
CA TYR A 291 19.54 -13.41 7.01
C TYR A 291 19.18 -13.00 5.58
N GLN A 292 19.41 -11.73 5.26
CA GLN A 292 19.21 -11.12 3.95
C GLN A 292 20.25 -10.03 3.71
N ILE A 293 20.79 -9.99 2.50
CA ILE A 293 21.74 -8.96 2.06
C ILE A 293 21.19 -8.35 0.77
N GLU A 294 20.84 -7.07 0.81
CA GLU A 294 20.32 -6.32 -0.34
C GLU A 294 20.94 -4.92 -0.40
N ASN A 295 21.49 -4.53 -1.55
CA ASN A 295 22.09 -3.20 -1.76
C ASN A 295 23.10 -2.79 -0.66
N ASP A 296 23.95 -3.74 -0.26
CA ASP A 296 24.95 -3.60 0.81
C ASP A 296 24.36 -3.40 2.22
N GLU A 297 23.04 -3.55 2.38
CA GLU A 297 22.38 -3.62 3.68
C GLU A 297 22.30 -5.06 4.16
N VAL A 298 22.51 -5.27 5.45
CA VAL A 298 22.53 -6.59 6.08
C VAL A 298 21.45 -6.66 7.13
N TYR A 299 20.59 -7.67 7.02
CA TYR A 299 19.59 -8.03 8.00
C TYR A 299 19.88 -9.45 8.46
N ALA A 300 19.98 -9.69 9.76
CA ALA A 300 20.12 -11.04 10.31
C ALA A 300 19.32 -11.16 11.59
N TRP A 301 18.53 -12.22 11.74
CA TRP A 301 17.60 -12.32 12.86
C TRP A 301 17.29 -13.74 13.31
N PHE A 302 16.83 -13.82 14.55
CA PHE A 302 16.16 -14.96 15.13
C PHE A 302 14.67 -14.65 15.19
N GLU A 303 13.80 -15.62 14.93
CA GLU A 303 12.36 -15.47 15.14
C GLU A 303 11.73 -16.74 15.70
N THR A 304 10.60 -16.58 16.38
CA THR A 304 9.76 -17.70 16.81
C THR A 304 8.30 -17.27 16.91
N SER A 305 7.37 -18.17 16.56
CA SER A 305 5.94 -17.87 16.66
C SER A 305 5.51 -17.68 18.11
N LEU A 306 4.66 -16.66 18.34
CA LEU A 306 4.03 -16.43 19.65
C LEU A 306 3.18 -17.64 20.08
N LEU A 307 2.68 -18.43 19.11
CA LEU A 307 1.93 -19.66 19.38
C LEU A 307 2.72 -20.67 20.23
N ASN A 308 4.05 -20.68 20.12
CA ASN A 308 4.91 -21.59 20.88
C ASN A 308 4.90 -21.30 22.40
N PHE A 309 4.43 -20.13 22.82
CA PHE A 309 4.34 -19.73 24.21
C PHE A 309 2.93 -19.89 24.78
N LEU A 310 1.91 -20.16 23.95
CA LEU A 310 0.53 -20.26 24.43
C LEU A 310 0.30 -21.44 25.38
N THR A 311 1.08 -22.51 25.20
CA THR A 311 0.96 -23.76 25.98
C THR A 311 1.90 -23.81 27.18
N THR A 312 2.73 -22.79 27.40
CA THR A 312 3.64 -22.73 28.55
C THR A 312 2.93 -22.19 29.79
N ASP A 313 3.21 -22.79 30.96
CA ASP A 313 2.61 -22.39 32.25
C ASP A 313 2.85 -20.91 32.60
N ASP A 314 4.04 -20.38 32.26
CA ASP A 314 4.37 -18.95 32.38
C ASP A 314 4.86 -18.41 31.03
N GLN A 315 3.91 -17.89 30.26
CA GLN A 315 4.15 -17.35 28.92
C GLN A 315 5.16 -16.20 28.95
N LYS A 316 5.05 -15.29 29.93
CA LYS A 316 5.92 -14.12 30.03
C LYS A 316 7.35 -14.52 30.33
N ALA A 317 7.55 -15.39 31.32
CA ALA A 317 8.88 -15.91 31.64
C ALA A 317 9.48 -16.69 30.46
N GLY A 318 8.66 -17.46 29.74
CA GLY A 318 9.06 -18.16 28.51
C GLY A 318 9.59 -17.21 27.44
N MET A 319 8.86 -16.13 27.16
CA MET A 319 9.25 -15.11 26.17
C MET A 319 10.53 -14.38 26.57
N VAL A 320 10.64 -13.94 27.84
CA VAL A 320 11.84 -13.25 28.35
C VAL A 320 13.06 -14.16 28.29
N LYS A 321 12.91 -15.44 28.65
CA LYS A 321 13.98 -16.44 28.53
C LYS A 321 14.43 -16.65 27.09
N TRP A 322 13.48 -16.64 26.15
CA TRP A 322 13.80 -16.73 24.72
C TRP A 322 14.58 -15.50 24.26
N PHE A 323 14.14 -14.29 24.60
CA PHE A 323 14.86 -13.06 24.29
C PHE A 323 16.28 -13.10 24.84
N LEU A 324 16.45 -13.45 26.13
CA LEU A 324 17.77 -13.54 26.76
C LEU A 324 18.71 -14.48 25.99
N ALA A 325 18.26 -15.70 25.67
CA ALA A 325 19.07 -16.69 24.97
C ALA A 325 19.47 -16.25 23.56
N LYS A 326 18.55 -15.57 22.84
CA LYS A 326 18.80 -15.10 21.47
C LYS A 326 19.61 -13.81 21.43
N MET A 327 19.43 -12.90 22.39
CA MET A 327 20.28 -11.72 22.58
C MET A 327 21.72 -12.12 22.87
N GLU A 328 21.94 -13.08 23.77
CA GLU A 328 23.28 -13.57 24.09
C GLU A 328 23.98 -14.16 22.85
N LYS A 329 23.25 -14.93 22.03
CA LYS A 329 23.75 -15.44 20.75
C LYS A 329 24.06 -14.32 19.77
N ALA A 330 23.14 -13.37 19.60
CA ALA A 330 23.34 -12.23 18.69
C ALA A 330 24.58 -11.42 19.10
N HIS A 331 24.72 -11.12 20.39
CA HIS A 331 25.89 -10.43 20.95
C HIS A 331 27.20 -11.16 20.62
N ARG A 332 27.27 -12.48 20.88
CA ARG A 332 28.45 -13.29 20.53
C ARG A 332 28.76 -13.28 19.05
N ILE A 333 27.74 -13.35 18.19
CA ILE A 333 27.94 -13.32 16.74
C ILE A 333 28.51 -11.97 16.34
N ILE A 334 27.86 -10.87 16.73
CA ILE A 334 28.29 -9.50 16.35
C ILE A 334 29.72 -9.23 16.82
N ASP A 335 30.07 -9.57 18.06
CA ASP A 335 31.43 -9.37 18.60
C ASP A 335 32.52 -10.21 17.90
N SER A 336 32.13 -11.23 17.15
CA SER A 336 33.05 -12.10 16.42
C SER A 336 33.25 -11.72 14.95
N LEU A 337 32.48 -10.74 14.45
CA LEU A 337 32.59 -10.18 13.10
C LEU A 337 33.62 -9.05 13.10
#